data_AF-A0A8S3FXN7-F1
#
_entry.id   AF-A0A8S3FXN7-F1
#
_cell.length_a   1.000
_cell.length_b   1.000
_cell.length_c   1.000
_cell.angle_alpha   90.00
_cell.angle_beta   90.00
_cell.angle_gamma   90.00
#
_symmetry.space_group_name_H-M   'P 1'
#
loop_
_entity.id
_entity.type
_entity.pdbx_description
1 polymer ?
#
loop_
_entity_poly.entity_id
_entity_poly.type
_entity_poly.pdbx_seq_one_letter_code
_entity_poly.pdbx_strand_id
1 'polypeptide(L)' 'MRNRPGYFASQLKKALKGIGTDEDELNRVVISRCEVDMIQIKEEYETIMKRTLEKHVE' A
#
# COMPACT_ATOMS: atom_id res chain seq x y z
N MET A 1 -19.91 -6.30 -1.67
CA MET A 1 -19.03 -5.90 -0.55
C MET A 1 -17.84 -5.14 -1.12
N ARG A 2 -17.48 -3.97 -0.58
CA ARG A 2 -16.28 -3.21 -1.04
C ARG A 2 -15.04 -3.78 -0.35
N ASN A 3 -14.01 -4.17 -1.11
CA ASN A 3 -12.72 -4.60 -0.58
C ASN A 3 -11.92 -3.35 -0.13
N ARG A 4 -11.99 -3.03 1.16
CA ARG A 4 -11.28 -1.89 1.76
C ARG A 4 -9.75 -2.07 1.73
N PRO A 5 -9.18 -3.22 2.15
CA PRO A 5 -7.74 -3.46 2.01
C PRO A 5 -7.23 -3.32 0.57
N GLY A 6 -7.93 -3.87 -0.41
CA GLY A 6 -7.58 -3.76 -1.83
C GLY A 6 -7.58 -2.32 -2.37
N TYR A 7 -8.43 -1.45 -1.84
CA TYR A 7 -8.39 -0.02 -2.17
C TYR A 7 -7.09 0.63 -1.69
N PHE A 8 -6.70 0.43 -0.42
CA PHE A 8 -5.47 1.00 0.12
C PHE A 8 -4.22 0.38 -0.52
N ALA A 9 -4.23 -0.91 -0.83
CA ALA A 9 -3.18 -1.56 -1.59
C ALA A 9 -3.00 -0.91 -2.99
N SER A 10 -4.11 -0.56 -3.65
CA SER A 10 -4.07 0.16 -4.92
C SER A 10 -3.53 1.59 -4.78
N GLN A 11 -3.79 2.26 -3.66
CA GLN A 11 -3.24 3.58 -3.37
C GLN A 11 -1.73 3.53 -3.10
N LEU A 12 -1.26 2.57 -2.29
CA LEU A 12 0.17 2.31 -2.10
C LEU A 12 0.87 1.99 -3.42
N LYS A 13 0.23 1.20 -4.28
CA LYS A 13 0.76 0.91 -5.62
C LYS A 13 0.92 2.18 -6.44
N LYS A 14 -0.04 3.10 -6.41
CA LYS A 14 0.06 4.38 -7.12
C LYS A 14 1.17 5.24 -6.54
N ALA A 15 1.26 5.34 -5.21
CA ALA A 15 2.26 6.16 -4.54
C ALA A 15 3.70 5.72 -4.85
N LEU A 16 3.92 4.42 -4.98
CA LEU A 16 5.23 3.82 -5.27
C LEU A 16 5.47 3.58 -6.76
N LYS A 17 4.49 3.82 -7.64
CA LYS A 17 4.64 3.60 -9.08
C LYS A 17 5.07 4.89 -9.77
N GLY A 18 6.28 4.90 -10.30
CA GLY A 18 6.75 5.98 -11.18
C GLY A 18 8.20 6.34 -10.93
N ILE A 19 8.58 7.54 -11.38
CA ILE A 19 9.86 8.14 -11.03
C ILE A 19 9.66 8.82 -9.66
N GLY A 20 10.34 8.30 -8.65
CA GLY A 20 10.20 8.77 -7.27
C GLY A 20 9.03 8.12 -6.52
N THR A 21 8.67 8.70 -5.38
CA THR A 21 7.62 8.21 -4.50
C THR A 21 6.74 9.39 -4.09
N ASP A 22 5.42 9.21 -4.15
CA ASP A 22 4.47 10.13 -3.53
C ASP A 22 4.46 9.87 -2.02
N GLU A 23 5.37 10.55 -1.32
CA GLU A 23 5.57 10.38 0.12
C GLU A 23 4.33 10.77 0.93
N ASP A 24 3.56 11.76 0.47
CA ASP A 24 2.34 12.20 1.17
C ASP A 24 1.25 11.12 1.10
N GLU A 25 1.04 10.51 -0.07
CA GLU A 25 0.11 9.39 -0.22
C GLU A 25 0.58 8.17 0.58
N LEU A 26 1.86 7.82 0.49
CA LEU A 26 2.45 6.70 1.21
C LEU A 26 2.29 6.88 2.74
N ASN A 27 2.71 8.02 3.27
CA ASN A 27 2.64 8.33 4.70
C ASN A 27 1.20 8.34 5.19
N ARG A 28 0.27 8.94 4.43
CA ARG A 28 -1.15 8.98 4.81
C ARG A 28 -1.72 7.58 4.94
N VAL A 29 -1.45 6.68 4.00
CA VAL A 29 -1.93 5.29 4.07
C VAL A 29 -1.25 4.54 5.22
N VAL A 30 0.07 4.66 5.37
CA VAL A 30 0.81 3.95 6.43
C VAL A 30 0.35 4.37 7.82
N ILE A 31 0.30 5.68 8.09
CA ILE A 31 -0.08 6.23 9.40
C ILE A 31 -1.55 5.91 9.73
N SER A 32 -2.48 6.08 8.77
CA SER A 32 -3.90 5.89 9.06
C SER A 32 -4.33 4.43 9.15
N ARG A 33 -3.53 3.48 8.64
CA ARG A 33 -3.90 2.06 8.55
C ARG A 33 -3.02 1.13 9.37
N CYS A 34 -1.89 1.60 9.93
CA CYS A 34 -0.92 0.76 10.64
C CYS A 34 -1.56 -0.11 11.73
N GLU A 35 -2.48 0.45 12.52
CA GLU A 35 -3.16 -0.23 13.63
C GLU A 35 -4.56 -0.76 13.27
N VAL A 36 -4.99 -0.64 12.01
CA VAL A 36 -6.36 -0.98 11.59
C VAL A 36 -6.39 -2.28 10.78
N ASP A 37 -5.72 -2.32 9.65
CA ASP A 37 -5.74 -3.44 8.70
C ASP A 37 -4.51 -3.51 7.79
N MET A 38 -3.37 -2.99 8.28
CA MET A 38 -2.12 -2.96 7.50
C MET A 38 -1.67 -4.35 7.04
N ILE A 39 -1.94 -5.40 7.83
CA ILE A 39 -1.59 -6.77 7.46
C ILE A 39 -2.33 -7.18 6.18
N GLN A 40 -3.65 -6.99 6.14
CA GLN A 40 -4.48 -7.31 4.98
C GLN A 40 -4.15 -6.42 3.78
N ILE A 41 -3.80 -5.15 4.01
CA ILE A 41 -3.34 -4.24 2.95
C ILE A 41 -2.05 -4.76 2.32
N LYS A 42 -1.09 -5.24 3.11
CA LYS A 42 0.16 -5.81 2.61
C LYS A 42 -0.06 -7.07 1.78
N GLU A 43 -0.95 -7.97 2.22
CA GLU A 43 -1.32 -9.18 1.48
C GLU A 43 -1.96 -8.87 0.10
N GLU A 44 -2.88 -7.91 0.06
CA GLU A 44 -3.49 -7.42 -1.18
C GLU A 44 -2.46 -6.73 -2.07
N TYR A 45 -1.57 -5.93 -1.48
CA TYR A 45 -0.49 -5.26 -2.19
C TYR A 45 0.43 -6.27 -2.88
N GLU A 46 0.88 -7.30 -2.17
CA GLU A 46 1.72 -8.36 -2.71
C GLU A 46 1.00 -9.13 -3.83
N THR A 47 -0.29 -9.37 -3.68
CA THR A 47 -1.12 -10.03 -4.70
C THR A 47 -1.13 -9.22 -6.01
N ILE A 48 -1.23 -7.90 -5.92
CA ILE A 48 -1.31 -6.97 -7.06
C ILE A 48 0.06 -6.66 -7.67
N MET A 49 1.10 -6.55 -6.84
CA MET A 49 2.44 -6.09 -7.25
C MET A 49 3.43 -7.23 -7.48
N LYS A 50 3.14 -8.44 -7.02
CA LYS A 50 4.06 -9.60 -7.01
C LYS A 50 5.40 -9.30 -6.32
N ARG A 51 5.41 -8.29 -5.44
CA ARG A 51 6.51 -7.84 -4.59
C ARG A 51 5.89 -7.37 -3.27
N THR A 52 6.54 -7.66 -2.15
CA THR A 52 6.09 -7.17 -0.85
C THR A 52 6.23 -5.65 -0.76
N LEU A 53 5.44 -5.02 0.11
CA LEU A 53 5.50 -3.57 0.33
C LEU A 53 6.88 -3.16 0.87
N GLU A 54 7.41 -3.92 1.83
CA GLU A 54 8.70 -3.68 2.47
C GLU A 54 9.81 -3.64 1.43
N LYS A 55 9.87 -4.65 0.55
CA LYS A 55 10.88 -4.70 -0.50
C LYS A 55 10.76 -3.54 -1.46
N HIS A 56 9.59 -2.91 -1.64
CA HIS A 56 9.42 -1.80 -2.59
C HIS A 56 9.80 -0.45 -1.97
N VAL A 57 9.76 -0.34 -0.64
CA VAL A 57 10.17 0.90 0.07
C VAL A 57 11.68 0.92 0.35
N GLU A 58 12.32 -0.25 0.39
CA GLU A 58 13.79 -0.39 0.31
C GLU A 58 14.35 -0.03 -1.07
#